data_AF-A0A1M6TQC9-F1
#
_entry.id   AF-A0A1M6TQC9-F1
#
_cell.length_a   1.000
_cell.length_b   1.000
_cell.length_c   1.000
_cell.angle_alpha   90.00
_cell.angle_beta   90.00
_cell.angle_gamma   90.00
#
_symmetry.space_group_name_H-M   'P 1'
#
loop_
_entity.id
_entity.type
_entity.pdbx_description
1 polymer ?
#
loop_
_entity_poly.entity_id
_entity_poly.type
_entity_poly.pdbx_seq_one_letter_code
_entity_poly.pdbx_strand_id
1 'polypeptide(L)'
;MMITSTGLAITAPANGLTVTAAADGLAITPPTSGLLITSTGLAVTGTISTTLATTDVSTVRANFTNTSSSPDEAYNVLGIAAWTFGVVNSSTVADAQALVSLQISPDGQNWTDDISNVTINQNSLQTFVSTIFLKYARLSYSAVSAASAVTLNIFFQGQS
;
A
#
# COMPACT_ATOMS: atom_id res chain seq x y z
N MET A 1 33.61 18.17 30.53
CA MET A 1 34.81 17.69 29.82
C MET A 1 34.33 16.97 28.57
N MET A 2 34.71 17.45 27.39
CA MET A 2 34.36 16.81 26.11
C MET A 2 35.52 15.91 25.70
N ILE A 3 35.24 14.64 25.42
CA ILE A 3 36.22 13.70 24.85
C ILE A 3 35.79 13.46 23.39
N THR A 4 36.67 13.76 22.43
CA THR A 4 36.46 13.41 21.02
C THR A 4 37.46 12.32 20.63
N SER A 5 37.01 11.32 19.87
CA SER A 5 37.89 10.29 19.30
C SER A 5 37.34 9.84 17.96
N THR A 6 38.21 9.50 17.01
CA THR A 6 37.83 8.99 15.68
C THR A 6 37.68 7.47 15.64
N GLY A 7 37.94 6.78 16.76
CA GLY A 7 37.94 5.32 16.84
C GLY A 7 38.13 4.85 18.27
N LEU A 8 37.03 4.79 19.03
CA LEU A 8 37.02 4.19 20.35
C LEU A 8 36.65 2.71 20.24
N ALA A 9 37.59 1.83 20.56
CA ALA A 9 37.30 0.42 20.76
C ALA A 9 37.02 0.17 22.26
N ILE A 10 35.82 -0.31 22.58
CA ILE A 10 35.45 -0.72 23.95
C ILE A 10 35.29 -2.23 23.95
N THR A 11 36.11 -2.93 24.73
CA THR A 11 35.86 -4.33 25.10
C THR A 11 35.10 -4.32 26.41
N ALA A 12 33.83 -4.71 26.38
CA ALA A 12 33.01 -4.74 27.59
C ALA A 12 33.53 -5.82 28.57
N PRO A 13 33.39 -5.63 29.90
CA PRO A 13 33.57 -6.69 30.89
C PRO A 13 32.63 -7.89 30.63
N ALA A 14 32.87 -9.02 31.32
CA ALA A 14 32.07 -10.24 31.16
C ALA A 14 30.54 -10.04 31.33
N ASN A 15 30.13 -9.02 32.08
CA ASN A 15 28.73 -8.67 32.34
C ASN A 15 28.17 -7.58 31.39
N GLY A 16 28.92 -7.18 30.35
CA GLY A 16 28.51 -6.18 29.38
C GLY A 16 28.86 -4.74 29.76
N LEU A 17 28.49 -3.81 28.88
CA LEU A 17 28.65 -2.36 29.06
C LEU A 17 27.28 -1.75 29.38
N THR A 18 27.18 -1.06 30.51
CA THR A 18 25.99 -0.24 30.82
C THR A 18 26.22 1.18 30.32
N VAL A 19 25.38 1.66 29.41
CA VAL A 19 25.34 3.05 28.97
C VAL A 19 24.03 3.68 29.46
N THR A 20 24.14 4.60 30.40
CA THR A 20 22.98 5.40 30.88
C THR A 20 23.05 6.77 30.23
N ALA A 21 22.08 7.07 29.37
CA ALA A 21 21.97 8.37 28.73
C ALA A 21 21.35 9.41 29.67
N ALA A 22 21.52 10.70 29.34
CA ALA A 22 20.75 11.77 29.97
C ALA A 22 19.26 11.67 29.58
N ALA A 23 18.41 12.50 30.19
CA ALA A 23 16.97 12.52 29.89
C ALA A 23 16.66 12.79 28.40
N ASP A 24 17.54 13.52 27.72
CA ASP A 24 17.45 13.81 26.28
C ASP A 24 17.83 12.61 25.38
N GLY A 25 18.25 11.49 25.97
CA GLY A 25 18.56 10.24 25.27
C GLY A 25 20.00 10.09 24.79
N LEU A 26 20.27 8.97 24.14
CA LEU A 26 21.56 8.63 23.53
C LEU A 26 21.49 8.89 22.02
N ALA A 27 22.30 9.83 21.52
CA ALA A 27 22.46 10.04 20.09
C ALA A 27 23.56 9.12 19.53
N ILE A 28 23.20 8.23 18.60
CA ILE A 28 24.13 7.40 17.83
C ILE A 28 23.99 7.78 16.37
N THR A 29 25.05 8.31 15.76
CA THR A 29 25.15 8.43 14.31
C THR A 29 25.87 7.18 13.79
N PRO A 30 25.15 6.21 13.17
CA PRO A 30 25.78 4.98 12.72
C PRO A 30 26.71 5.24 11.51
N PRO A 31 27.65 4.32 11.24
CA PRO A 31 28.31 4.25 9.94
C PRO A 31 27.30 4.17 8.78
N THR A 32 27.73 4.44 7.55
CA THR A 32 26.88 4.33 6.35
C THR A 32 26.31 2.93 6.13
N SER A 33 26.99 1.89 6.63
CA SER A 33 26.52 0.50 6.62
C SER A 33 25.56 0.16 7.76
N GLY A 34 25.18 1.12 8.60
CA GLY A 34 24.24 0.95 9.71
C GLY A 34 24.89 0.54 11.04
N LEU A 35 24.03 0.26 12.03
CA LEU A 35 24.42 -0.22 13.36
C LEU A 35 24.18 -1.73 13.43
N LEU A 36 25.23 -2.53 13.57
CA LEU A 36 25.11 -3.96 13.81
C LEU A 36 24.89 -4.21 15.32
N ILE A 37 23.74 -4.79 15.67
CA ILE A 37 23.44 -5.25 17.03
C ILE A 37 23.39 -6.77 17.01
N THR A 38 24.34 -7.43 17.68
CA THR A 38 24.33 -8.89 17.87
C THR A 38 23.87 -9.18 19.30
N SER A 39 22.56 -9.37 19.47
CA SER A 39 21.98 -9.71 20.77
C SER A 39 20.95 -10.82 20.62
N THR A 40 20.87 -11.70 21.63
CA THR A 40 19.76 -12.66 21.79
C THR A 40 18.47 -11.99 22.29
N GLY A 41 18.55 -10.73 22.73
CA GLY A 41 17.41 -9.90 23.11
C GLY A 41 17.69 -8.41 22.89
N LEU A 42 16.89 -7.77 22.04
CA LEU A 42 16.84 -6.32 21.89
C LEU A 42 15.43 -5.86 22.26
N ALA A 43 15.30 -5.13 23.37
CA ALA A 43 14.05 -4.48 23.72
C ALA A 43 14.10 -3.03 23.20
N VAL A 44 13.23 -2.71 22.24
CA VAL A 44 12.99 -1.34 21.80
C VAL A 44 11.65 -0.90 22.37
N THR A 45 11.69 0.01 23.34
CA THR A 45 10.49 0.58 23.96
C THR A 45 10.26 1.96 23.34
N GLY A 46 9.41 2.06 22.33
CA GLY A 46 9.11 3.32 21.62
C GLY A 46 8.77 3.14 20.15
N THR A 47 8.88 4.20 19.37
CA THR A 47 8.57 4.21 17.94
C THR A 47 9.78 3.79 17.11
N ILE A 48 9.62 2.79 16.25
CA ILE A 48 10.56 2.50 15.17
C ILE A 48 10.08 3.29 13.95
N SER A 49 10.84 4.31 13.51
CA SER A 49 10.54 5.04 12.29
C SER A 49 11.11 4.29 11.09
N THR A 50 10.28 3.56 10.38
CA THR A 50 10.61 2.98 9.07
C THR A 50 10.10 3.92 7.99
N THR A 51 10.96 4.34 7.05
CA THR A 51 10.49 4.99 5.82
C THR A 51 9.63 3.99 5.05
N LEU A 52 8.31 4.22 4.99
CA LEU A 52 7.40 3.39 4.22
C LEU A 52 7.69 3.59 2.73
N ALA A 53 7.79 2.50 1.98
CA ALA A 53 7.72 2.57 0.53
C ALA A 53 6.27 2.75 0.11
N THR A 54 6.03 3.60 -0.88
CA THR A 54 4.69 3.83 -1.44
C THR A 54 4.62 3.36 -2.89
N THR A 55 3.44 2.91 -3.28
CA THR A 55 3.09 2.61 -4.67
C THR A 55 1.90 3.48 -5.05
N ASP A 56 1.99 4.17 -6.19
CA ASP A 56 0.90 4.96 -6.78
C ASP A 56 0.87 4.70 -8.28
N VAL A 57 -0.17 4.00 -8.73
CA VAL A 57 -0.38 3.65 -10.14
C VAL A 57 -1.74 4.16 -10.55
N SER A 58 -1.80 4.90 -11.66
CA SER A 58 -3.06 5.38 -12.23
C SER A 58 -3.24 4.88 -13.66
N THR A 59 -4.47 4.50 -13.99
CA THR A 59 -4.86 4.07 -15.34
C THR A 59 -6.20 4.69 -15.73
N VAL A 60 -6.39 4.91 -17.02
CA VAL A 60 -7.66 5.40 -17.58
C VAL A 60 -8.26 4.31 -18.46
N ARG A 61 -9.53 3.99 -18.22
CA ARG A 61 -10.35 3.10 -19.03
C ARG A 61 -11.42 3.94 -19.71
N ALA A 62 -11.18 4.30 -20.96
CA ALA A 62 -11.97 5.30 -21.67
C ALA A 62 -13.06 4.70 -22.55
N ASN A 63 -14.20 5.39 -22.60
CA ASN A 63 -15.29 5.21 -23.56
C ASN A 63 -15.79 3.77 -23.74
N PHE A 64 -15.80 2.98 -22.66
CA PHE A 64 -16.35 1.62 -22.74
C PHE A 64 -17.88 1.64 -22.61
N THR A 65 -18.53 0.77 -23.37
CA THR A 65 -20.00 0.58 -23.35
C THR A 65 -20.38 -0.85 -23.01
N ASN A 66 -19.40 -1.73 -22.75
CA ASN A 66 -19.67 -3.13 -22.47
C ASN A 66 -20.44 -3.25 -21.14
N THR A 67 -21.62 -3.88 -21.19
CA THR A 67 -22.43 -4.17 -20.01
C THR A 67 -22.01 -5.46 -19.31
N SER A 68 -21.17 -6.26 -19.95
CA SER A 68 -20.52 -7.42 -19.32
C SER A 68 -19.28 -6.99 -18.54
N SER A 69 -19.04 -7.67 -17.42
CA SER A 69 -17.88 -7.41 -16.55
C SER A 69 -16.57 -7.64 -17.31
N SER A 70 -15.67 -6.65 -17.24
CA SER A 70 -14.33 -6.71 -17.81
C SER A 70 -13.29 -6.52 -16.70
N PRO A 71 -12.36 -7.46 -16.50
CA PRO A 71 -11.33 -7.31 -15.49
C PRO A 71 -10.30 -6.25 -15.89
N ASP A 72 -9.71 -5.62 -14.88
CA ASP A 72 -8.56 -4.72 -15.00
C ASP A 72 -7.23 -5.44 -14.71
N GLU A 73 -6.13 -4.69 -14.74
CA GLU A 73 -4.79 -5.15 -14.37
C GLU A 73 -4.77 -5.74 -12.95
N ALA A 74 -4.06 -6.86 -12.79
CA ALA A 74 -3.90 -7.54 -11.51
C ALA A 74 -2.66 -7.05 -10.78
N TYR A 75 -2.83 -6.63 -9.53
CA TYR A 75 -1.75 -6.18 -8.66
C TYR A 75 -1.37 -7.26 -7.66
N ASN A 76 -0.08 -7.55 -7.52
CA ASN A 76 0.43 -8.35 -6.41
C ASN A 76 0.49 -7.47 -5.16
N VAL A 77 -0.36 -7.74 -4.19
CA VAL A 77 -0.48 -6.97 -2.95
C VAL A 77 0.25 -7.62 -1.77
N LEU A 78 0.92 -8.76 -2.01
CA LEU A 78 1.75 -9.43 -1.01
C LEU A 78 2.96 -8.54 -0.67
N GLY A 79 3.06 -8.13 0.59
CA GLY A 79 4.11 -7.23 1.08
C GLY A 79 3.70 -5.76 1.13
N ILE A 80 2.49 -5.42 0.69
CA ILE A 80 1.91 -4.07 0.85
C ILE A 80 1.01 -4.08 2.10
N ALA A 81 1.39 -3.32 3.13
CA ALA A 81 0.72 -3.33 4.42
C ALA A 81 -0.69 -2.75 4.38
N ALA A 82 -0.89 -1.70 3.57
CA ALA A 82 -2.21 -1.14 3.30
C ALA A 82 -2.29 -0.71 1.84
N TRP A 83 -3.39 -1.04 1.17
CA TRP A 83 -3.64 -0.69 -0.21
C TRP A 83 -5.11 -0.37 -0.47
N THR A 84 -5.39 0.40 -1.51
CA THR A 84 -6.74 0.84 -1.86
C THR A 84 -6.84 1.08 -3.35
N PHE A 85 -7.99 0.73 -3.93
CA PHE A 85 -8.37 1.27 -5.24
C PHE A 85 -9.27 2.49 -5.04
N GLY A 86 -8.91 3.61 -5.67
CA GLY A 86 -9.78 4.75 -5.90
C GLY A 86 -10.28 4.75 -7.34
N VAL A 87 -11.57 4.92 -7.56
CA VAL A 87 -12.16 4.96 -8.90
C VAL A 87 -12.97 6.22 -9.06
N VAL A 88 -12.62 7.03 -10.06
CA VAL A 88 -13.39 8.22 -10.46
C VAL A 88 -14.07 7.94 -11.78
N ASN A 89 -15.38 8.07 -11.81
CA ASN A 89 -16.13 8.05 -13.06
C ASN A 89 -16.07 9.45 -13.70
N SER A 90 -15.18 9.61 -14.67
CA SER A 90 -14.90 10.87 -15.39
C SER A 90 -15.65 10.95 -16.74
N SER A 91 -16.75 10.21 -16.87
CA SER A 91 -17.56 10.17 -18.09
C SER A 91 -18.17 11.52 -18.43
N THR A 92 -18.20 11.87 -19.71
CA THR A 92 -18.81 13.12 -20.21
C THR A 92 -20.26 12.94 -20.63
N VAL A 93 -20.71 11.70 -20.87
CA VAL A 93 -22.10 11.39 -21.24
C VAL A 93 -22.99 11.41 -20.00
N ALA A 94 -24.11 12.13 -20.07
CA ALA A 94 -25.08 12.20 -18.99
C ALA A 94 -25.53 10.80 -18.55
N ASP A 95 -25.64 10.60 -17.23
CA ASP A 95 -26.08 9.35 -16.61
C ASP A 95 -25.22 8.12 -16.98
N ALA A 96 -23.97 8.33 -17.40
CA ALA A 96 -23.02 7.25 -17.62
C ALA A 96 -22.58 6.63 -16.28
N GLN A 97 -23.29 5.58 -15.87
CA GLN A 97 -23.02 4.81 -14.65
C GLN A 97 -22.16 3.58 -14.94
N ALA A 98 -21.26 3.27 -14.01
CA ALA A 98 -20.45 2.05 -14.03
C ALA A 98 -20.85 1.11 -12.89
N LEU A 99 -20.75 -0.20 -13.10
CA LEU A 99 -20.68 -1.20 -12.04
C LEU A 99 -19.22 -1.60 -11.87
N VAL A 100 -18.72 -1.57 -10.64
CA VAL A 100 -17.33 -1.95 -10.34
C VAL A 100 -17.30 -2.90 -9.14
N SER A 101 -16.59 -4.02 -9.25
CA SER A 101 -16.33 -4.96 -8.16
C SER A 101 -14.83 -5.03 -7.84
N LEU A 102 -14.50 -5.33 -6.58
CA LEU A 102 -13.15 -5.67 -6.16
C LEU A 102 -13.00 -7.18 -6.18
N GLN A 103 -12.06 -7.66 -6.98
CA GLN A 103 -11.75 -9.07 -7.11
C GLN A 103 -10.41 -9.39 -6.45
N ILE A 104 -10.35 -10.53 -5.78
CA ILE A 104 -9.15 -11.05 -5.14
C ILE A 104 -8.87 -12.48 -5.61
N SER A 105 -7.58 -12.86 -5.60
CA SER A 105 -7.14 -14.17 -6.05
C SER A 105 -5.87 -14.63 -5.34
N PRO A 106 -5.74 -15.93 -5.00
CA PRO A 106 -4.50 -16.49 -4.47
C PRO A 106 -3.45 -16.74 -5.57
N ASP A 107 -3.86 -16.98 -6.82
CA ASP A 107 -3.02 -17.51 -7.90
C ASP A 107 -3.00 -16.63 -9.16
N GLY A 108 -3.83 -15.58 -9.23
CA GLY A 108 -3.96 -14.68 -10.37
C GLY A 108 -4.86 -15.23 -11.49
N GLN A 109 -5.41 -16.43 -11.33
CA GLN A 109 -6.21 -17.13 -12.34
C GLN A 109 -7.65 -17.34 -11.88
N ASN A 110 -7.84 -17.73 -10.61
CA ASN A 110 -9.14 -17.97 -10.00
C ASN A 110 -9.53 -16.75 -9.16
N TRP A 111 -10.61 -16.09 -9.54
CA TRP A 111 -11.02 -14.80 -8.98
C TRP A 111 -12.37 -14.94 -8.27
N THR A 112 -12.48 -14.29 -7.11
CA THR A 112 -13.74 -14.10 -6.40
C THR A 112 -13.94 -12.61 -6.13
N ASP A 113 -15.19 -12.16 -6.09
CA ASP A 113 -15.51 -10.81 -5.63
C ASP A 113 -15.39 -10.77 -4.10
N ASP A 114 -14.57 -9.85 -3.56
CA ASP A 114 -14.58 -9.48 -2.13
C ASP A 114 -15.63 -8.39 -1.89
N ILE A 115 -15.62 -7.37 -2.75
CA ILE A 115 -16.68 -6.37 -2.82
C ILE A 115 -17.40 -6.59 -4.14
N SER A 116 -18.66 -7.00 -4.06
CA SER A 116 -19.56 -7.15 -5.22
C SER A 116 -19.80 -5.82 -5.94
N ASN A 117 -20.49 -5.86 -7.08
CA ASN A 117 -20.75 -4.69 -7.91
C ASN A 117 -21.32 -3.50 -7.13
N VAL A 118 -20.58 -2.38 -7.16
CA VAL A 118 -20.99 -1.06 -6.68
C VAL A 118 -21.25 -0.17 -7.88
N THR A 119 -22.40 0.52 -7.87
CA THR A 119 -22.71 1.53 -8.90
C THR A 119 -21.97 2.82 -8.61
N ILE A 120 -21.18 3.29 -9.58
CA ILE A 120 -20.51 4.59 -9.54
C ILE A 120 -21.21 5.52 -10.54
N ASN A 121 -21.89 6.53 -10.01
CA ASN A 121 -22.56 7.55 -10.82
C ASN A 121 -21.54 8.39 -11.61
N GLN A 122 -22.01 9.04 -12.69
CA GLN A 122 -21.21 10.00 -13.44
C GLN A 122 -20.62 11.06 -12.48
N ASN A 123 -19.36 11.43 -12.69
CA ASN A 123 -18.63 12.44 -11.91
C ASN A 123 -18.50 12.12 -10.41
N SER A 124 -18.66 10.84 -10.03
CA SER A 124 -18.53 10.39 -8.65
C SER A 124 -17.26 9.57 -8.43
N LEU A 125 -16.81 9.52 -7.18
CA LEU A 125 -15.68 8.72 -6.72
C LEU A 125 -16.17 7.61 -5.81
N GLN A 126 -15.55 6.44 -5.92
CA GLN A 126 -15.71 5.31 -5.00
C GLN A 126 -14.35 4.73 -4.63
N THR A 127 -14.22 4.26 -3.39
CA THR A 127 -13.04 3.52 -2.93
C THR A 127 -13.37 2.06 -2.67
N PHE A 128 -12.37 1.20 -2.86
CA PHE A 128 -12.44 -0.24 -2.62
C PHE A 128 -11.26 -0.65 -1.77
N VAL A 129 -11.54 -1.22 -0.59
CA VAL A 129 -10.57 -1.70 0.38
C VAL A 129 -10.92 -3.14 0.72
N SER A 130 -9.98 -4.05 0.50
CA SER A 130 -10.24 -5.47 0.75
C SER A 130 -10.40 -5.77 2.23
N THR A 131 -11.37 -6.60 2.57
CA THR A 131 -11.52 -7.16 3.94
C THR A 131 -10.83 -8.50 4.10
N ILE A 132 -10.50 -9.15 2.98
CA ILE A 132 -9.83 -10.44 2.91
C ILE A 132 -8.43 -10.27 2.32
N PHE A 133 -7.44 -10.95 2.89
CA PHE A 133 -6.07 -10.90 2.40
C PHE A 133 -5.77 -12.07 1.46
N LEU A 134 -5.53 -11.77 0.17
CA LEU A 134 -4.99 -12.69 -0.82
C LEU A 134 -3.88 -12.02 -1.62
N LYS A 135 -3.06 -12.83 -2.31
CA LYS A 135 -1.85 -12.37 -3.02
C LYS A 135 -2.14 -11.34 -4.11
N TYR A 136 -3.24 -11.50 -4.84
CA TYR A 136 -3.58 -10.65 -5.96
C TYR A 136 -4.92 -9.93 -5.73
N ALA A 137 -4.98 -8.68 -6.19
CA ALA A 137 -6.21 -7.89 -6.24
C ALA A 137 -6.33 -7.18 -7.60
N ARG A 138 -7.56 -7.02 -8.08
CA ARG A 138 -7.89 -6.23 -9.27
C ARG A 138 -9.30 -5.68 -9.17
N LEU A 139 -9.63 -4.71 -10.01
CA LEU A 139 -11.01 -4.32 -10.24
C LEU A 139 -11.61 -5.08 -11.43
N SER A 140 -12.92 -5.25 -11.42
CA SER A 140 -13.69 -5.60 -12.61
C SER A 140 -14.78 -4.57 -12.81
N TYR A 141 -15.00 -4.13 -14.04
CA TYR A 141 -15.93 -3.04 -14.34
C TYR A 141 -16.80 -3.31 -15.56
N SER A 142 -17.98 -2.71 -15.59
CA SER A 142 -18.87 -2.68 -16.74
C SER A 142 -19.72 -1.41 -16.75
N ALA A 143 -20.26 -1.06 -17.91
CA ALA A 143 -21.25 0.02 -18.02
C ALA A 143 -22.61 -0.52 -17.56
N VAL A 144 -23.41 0.30 -16.88
CA VAL A 144 -24.81 -0.07 -16.56
C VAL A 144 -25.65 -0.16 -17.83
N SER A 145 -25.33 0.67 -18.83
CA SER A 145 -26.04 0.75 -20.10
C SER A 145 -25.05 0.88 -21.26
N ALA A 146 -25.30 0.16 -22.35
CA ALA A 146 -24.50 0.29 -23.57
C ALA A 146 -24.75 1.61 -24.32
N ALA A 147 -25.78 2.37 -23.94
CA ALA A 147 -26.12 3.65 -24.56
C ALA A 147 -25.25 4.81 -24.04
N SER A 148 -24.64 4.68 -22.86
CA SER A 148 -23.84 5.73 -22.23
C SER A 148 -22.40 5.26 -22.06
N ALA A 149 -21.50 5.79 -22.87
CA ALA A 149 -20.08 5.44 -22.78
C ALA A 149 -19.48 5.93 -21.45
N VAL A 150 -18.79 5.02 -20.76
CA VAL A 150 -18.19 5.26 -19.46
C VAL A 150 -16.68 5.46 -19.61
N THR A 151 -16.13 6.43 -18.88
CA THR A 151 -14.69 6.60 -18.65
C THR A 151 -14.39 6.53 -17.16
N LEU A 152 -13.51 5.62 -16.76
CA LEU A 152 -13.04 5.47 -15.39
C LEU A 152 -11.56 5.82 -15.27
N ASN A 153 -11.21 6.65 -14.29
CA ASN A 153 -9.84 6.84 -13.83
C ASN A 153 -9.66 5.97 -12.58
N ILE A 154 -8.77 4.98 -12.65
CA ILE A 154 -8.52 4.00 -11.59
C ILE A 154 -7.14 4.28 -11.00
N PHE A 155 -7.09 4.37 -9.68
CA PHE A 155 -5.88 4.60 -8.90
C PHE A 155 -5.67 3.40 -7.98
N PHE A 156 -4.52 2.74 -8.08
CA PHE A 156 -4.06 1.76 -7.11
C PHE A 156 -2.98 2.41 -6.25
N GLN A 157 -3.24 2.53 -4.96
CA GLN A 157 -2.33 3.16 -4.01
C GLN A 157 -2.03 2.20 -2.87
N GLY A 158 -0.78 2.15 -2.44
CA GLY A 158 -0.34 1.28 -1.37
C GLY A 158 0.86 1.81 -0.60
N GLN A 159 1.03 1.31 0.62
CA GLN A 159 2.17 1.58 1.48
C GLN A 159 2.67 0.30 2.14
N SER A 160 3.99 0.16 2.29
CA SER A 160 4.70 -0.98 2.88
C SER A 160 5.84 -0.53 3.77
#